data_AF-A0A3D1P5D4-F1
#
_entry.id   AF-A0A3D1P5D4-F1
#
_cell.length_a   1.000
_cell.length_b   1.000
_cell.length_c   1.000
_cell.angle_alpha   90.00
_cell.angle_beta   90.00
_cell.angle_gamma   90.00
#
_symmetry.space_group_name_H-M   'P 1'
#
loop_
_entity.id
_entity.type
_entity.pdbx_description
1 polymer ?
#
loop_
_entity_poly.entity_id
_entity_poly.type
_entity_poly.pdbx_seq_one_letter_code
_entity_poly.pdbx_strand_id
1 'polypeptide(L)'
;MKANKDFERKEFQKAIAGIVMLLSLHILAYVILGILAYIIGQFNTIISSKLIFAFFYIGLLQLIYVIPVTRWLKQKKQLSARKGVIIGSVVTAFVNIILLASWLFSLR
;
A
#
# COMPACT_ATOMS: atom_id res chain seq x y z
N MET A 1 9.62 17.07 32.27
CA MET A 1 8.53 17.27 31.28
C MET A 1 8.99 17.38 29.83
N LYS A 2 10.11 18.08 29.52
CA LYS A 2 10.62 18.29 28.15
C LYS A 2 11.04 16.99 27.44
N ALA A 3 11.79 16.12 28.14
CA ALA A 3 12.27 14.83 27.60
C ALA A 3 11.13 13.87 27.17
N ASN A 4 9.98 13.91 27.85
CA ASN A 4 8.84 13.05 27.47
C ASN A 4 8.21 13.48 26.13
N LYS A 5 8.07 14.80 25.92
CA LYS A 5 7.53 15.35 24.65
C LYS A 5 8.45 15.05 23.46
N ASP A 6 9.75 15.00 23.67
CA ASP A 6 10.72 14.72 22.61
C ASP A 6 10.76 13.23 22.24
N PHE A 7 10.54 12.34 23.21
CA PHE A 7 10.34 10.92 22.97
C PHE A 7 9.05 10.66 22.16
N GLU A 8 7.92 11.23 22.58
CA GLU A 8 6.64 11.10 21.86
C GLU A 8 6.73 11.60 20.41
N ARG A 9 7.39 12.74 20.19
CA ARG A 9 7.63 13.26 18.83
C ARG A 9 8.41 12.29 17.95
N LYS A 10 9.48 11.68 18.47
CA LYS A 10 10.28 10.70 17.71
C LYS A 10 9.49 9.44 17.38
N GLU A 11 8.66 8.95 18.30
CA GLU A 11 7.78 7.80 18.08
C GLU A 11 6.70 8.11 17.03
N PHE A 12 6.11 9.30 17.08
CA PHE A 12 5.15 9.76 16.08
C PHE A 12 5.79 9.91 14.69
N GLN A 13 6.98 10.50 14.60
CA GLN A 13 7.73 10.62 13.34
C GLN A 13 8.03 9.24 12.74
N LYS A 14 8.41 8.25 13.55
CA LYS A 14 8.61 6.86 13.08
C LYS A 14 7.31 6.24 12.56
N ALA A 15 6.19 6.50 13.22
CA ALA A 15 4.88 6.02 12.75
C ALA A 15 4.50 6.65 11.40
N ILE A 16 4.69 7.96 11.24
CA ILE A 16 4.50 8.64 9.94
C ILE A 16 5.43 8.04 8.88
N ALA A 17 6.70 7.82 9.20
CA ALA A 17 7.65 7.21 8.27
C ALA A 17 7.17 5.82 7.81
N GLY A 18 6.55 5.03 8.69
CA GLY A 18 5.92 3.76 8.32
C GLY A 18 4.76 3.92 7.34
N ILE A 19 3.90 4.93 7.54
CA ILE A 19 2.79 5.23 6.62
C ILE A 19 3.34 5.65 5.24
N VAL A 20 4.29 6.58 5.23
CA VAL A 20 4.91 7.08 3.99
C VAL A 20 5.61 5.94 3.24
N MET A 21 6.37 5.09 3.94
CA MET A 21 7.05 3.93 3.35
C MET A 21 6.05 3.01 2.64
N LEU A 22 4.92 2.72 3.29
CA LEU A 22 3.88 1.90 2.69
C LEU A 22 3.28 2.57 1.44
N LEU A 23 2.92 3.84 1.52
CA LEU A 23 2.34 4.56 0.39
C LEU A 23 3.30 4.58 -0.80
N SER A 24 4.60 4.78 -0.56
CA SER A 24 5.63 4.68 -1.60
C SER A 24 5.68 3.30 -2.25
N LEU A 25 5.61 2.22 -1.46
CA LEU A 25 5.55 0.85 -2.01
C LEU A 25 4.28 0.61 -2.81
N HIS A 26 3.15 1.17 -2.37
CA HIS A 26 1.89 1.04 -3.08
C HIS A 26 1.93 1.75 -4.44
N ILE A 27 2.40 2.99 -4.47
CA ILE A 27 2.58 3.76 -5.71
C ILE A 27 3.53 3.02 -6.66
N LEU A 28 4.65 2.49 -6.14
CA LEU A 28 5.59 1.72 -6.94
C LEU A 28 4.94 0.47 -7.54
N ALA A 29 4.13 -0.26 -6.77
CA ALA A 29 3.39 -1.41 -7.27
C ALA A 29 2.42 -1.00 -8.40
N TYR A 30 1.75 0.14 -8.27
CA TYR A 30 0.89 0.68 -9.33
C TYR A 30 1.67 0.99 -10.61
N VAL A 31 2.81 1.67 -10.48
CA VAL A 31 3.66 2.03 -11.63
C VAL A 31 4.15 0.77 -12.34
N ILE A 32 4.62 -0.23 -11.59
CA ILE A 32 5.11 -1.50 -12.16
C ILE A 32 4.00 -2.23 -12.92
N LEU A 33 2.82 -2.37 -12.30
CA LEU A 33 1.68 -3.00 -12.95
C LEU A 33 1.24 -2.23 -14.21
N GLY A 34 1.33 -0.90 -14.21
CA GLY A 34 0.94 -0.06 -15.34
C GLY A 34 1.88 -0.23 -16.53
N ILE A 35 3.18 -0.25 -16.26
CA ILE A 35 4.21 -0.53 -17.27
C ILE A 35 4.03 -1.95 -17.83
N LEU A 36 3.79 -2.94 -16.98
CA LEU A 36 3.56 -4.32 -17.42
C LEU A 36 2.30 -4.44 -18.29
N ALA A 37 1.20 -3.83 -17.87
CA ALA A 37 -0.04 -3.82 -18.66
C ALA A 37 0.16 -3.15 -20.03
N TYR A 38 0.92 -2.05 -20.08
CA TYR A 38 1.25 -1.36 -21.33
C TYR A 38 2.07 -2.23 -22.28
N ILE A 39 3.15 -2.84 -21.79
CA ILE A 39 4.03 -3.71 -22.59
C ILE A 39 3.26 -4.93 -23.10
N ILE A 40 2.54 -5.62 -22.22
CA ILE A 40 1.74 -6.81 -22.58
C ILE A 40 0.63 -6.44 -23.56
N GLY A 41 0.05 -5.24 -23.43
CA GLY A 41 -0.98 -4.73 -24.34
C GLY A 41 -0.52 -4.61 -25.80
N GLN A 42 0.79 -4.47 -26.05
CA GLN A 42 1.34 -4.47 -27.41
C GLN A 42 1.26 -5.84 -28.09
N PHE A 43 1.17 -6.93 -27.31
CA PHE A 43 1.17 -8.31 -27.82
C PHE A 43 -0.16 -9.02 -27.59
N ASN A 44 -0.86 -8.72 -26.50
CA ASN A 44 -2.12 -9.36 -26.13
C ASN A 44 -2.98 -8.44 -25.24
N THR A 45 -4.00 -7.83 -25.85
CA THR A 45 -4.92 -6.91 -25.19
C THR A 45 -5.80 -7.59 -24.13
N ILE A 46 -6.11 -8.89 -24.30
CA ILE A 46 -6.93 -9.67 -23.35
C ILE A 46 -6.16 -9.92 -22.05
N ILE A 47 -4.85 -10.22 -22.13
CA ILE A 47 -4.02 -10.41 -20.93
C ILE A 47 -3.78 -9.06 -20.25
N SER A 48 -3.56 -8.00 -21.03
CA SER A 48 -3.39 -6.63 -20.51
C SER A 48 -4.62 -6.16 -19.72
N SER A 49 -5.84 -6.38 -20.23
CA SER A 49 -7.06 -5.98 -19.53
C SER A 49 -7.28 -6.73 -18.22
N LYS A 50 -6.87 -8.01 -18.12
CA LYS A 50 -6.89 -8.77 -16.87
C LYS A 50 -5.92 -8.23 -15.82
N LEU A 51 -4.74 -7.75 -16.25
CA LEU A 51 -3.80 -7.07 -15.36
C LEU A 51 -4.35 -5.73 -14.86
N ILE A 52 -5.12 -5.02 -15.69
CA ILE A 52 -5.80 -3.81 -15.27
C ILE A 52 -6.85 -4.12 -14.19
N PHE A 53 -7.58 -5.24 -14.33
CA PHE A 53 -8.47 -5.73 -13.27
C PHE A 53 -7.75 -6.01 -11.95
N ALA A 54 -6.50 -6.45 -11.97
CA ALA A 54 -5.71 -6.67 -10.77
C ALA A 54 -5.45 -5.38 -9.96
N PHE A 55 -5.49 -4.18 -10.58
CA PHE A 55 -5.45 -2.91 -9.85
C PHE A 55 -6.64 -2.72 -8.91
N PHE A 56 -7.81 -3.27 -9.26
CA PHE A 56 -9.00 -3.18 -8.42
C PHE A 56 -8.93 -4.11 -7.20
N TYR A 57 -8.17 -5.20 -7.30
CA TYR A 57 -7.90 -6.12 -6.20
C TYR A 57 -6.63 -5.77 -5.41
N ILE A 58 -6.01 -4.62 -5.69
CA ILE A 58 -4.72 -4.27 -5.08
C ILE A 58 -4.80 -4.13 -3.56
N GLY A 59 -6.00 -3.87 -3.01
CA GLY A 59 -6.24 -3.89 -1.57
C GLY A 59 -5.96 -5.24 -0.90
N LEU A 60 -6.09 -6.36 -1.63
CA LEU A 60 -5.66 -7.69 -1.19
C LEU A 60 -4.23 -7.99 -1.60
N LEU A 61 -3.83 -7.62 -2.82
CA LEU A 61 -2.46 -7.83 -3.30
C LEU A 61 -1.42 -7.06 -2.48
N GLN A 62 -1.83 -6.00 -1.75
CA GLN A 62 -0.91 -5.29 -0.87
C GLN A 62 -0.27 -6.19 0.19
N LEU A 63 -0.96 -7.26 0.61
CA LEU A 63 -0.43 -8.19 1.60
C LEU A 63 0.88 -8.84 1.16
N ILE A 64 1.08 -9.00 -0.16
CA ILE A 64 2.29 -9.57 -0.74
C ILE A 64 3.53 -8.78 -0.34
N TYR A 65 3.44 -7.45 -0.26
CA TYR A 65 4.57 -6.60 0.15
C TYR A 65 4.46 -6.10 1.60
N VAL A 66 3.26 -5.96 2.16
CA VAL A 66 3.07 -5.52 3.56
C VAL A 66 3.59 -6.57 4.55
N ILE A 67 3.35 -7.86 4.30
CA ILE A 67 3.79 -8.93 5.19
C ILE A 67 5.33 -8.99 5.29
N PRO A 68 6.09 -8.99 4.18
CA PRO A 68 7.55 -8.90 4.23
C PRO A 68 8.05 -7.64 4.95
N VAL A 69 7.50 -6.47 4.64
CA VAL A 69 7.93 -5.19 5.24
C VAL A 69 7.69 -5.18 6.74
N THR A 70 6.52 -5.64 7.19
CA THR A 70 6.21 -5.70 8.62
C THR A 70 7.07 -6.72 9.36
N ARG A 71 7.44 -7.85 8.72
CA ARG A 71 8.43 -8.80 9.26
C ARG A 71 9.83 -8.18 9.35
N TRP A 72 10.27 -7.47 8.32
CA TRP A 72 11.56 -6.79 8.31
C TRP A 72 11.65 -5.71 9.39
N LEU A 73 10.62 -4.88 9.55
CA LEU A 73 10.56 -3.88 10.62
C LEU A 73 10.52 -4.51 12.02
N LYS A 74 9.89 -5.68 12.18
CA LYS A 74 9.93 -6.47 13.42
C LYS A 74 11.37 -6.90 13.74
N GLN A 75 12.13 -7.38 12.75
CA GLN A 75 13.54 -7.78 12.93
C GLN A 75 14.43 -6.57 13.31
N LYS A 76 14.14 -5.38 12.77
CA LYS A 76 14.84 -4.13 13.10
C LYS A 76 14.39 -3.48 14.42
N LYS A 77 13.50 -4.12 15.19
CA LYS A 77 12.91 -3.59 16.44
C LYS A 77 12.22 -2.22 16.26
N GLN A 78 11.79 -1.87 15.05
CA GLN A 78 11.12 -0.60 14.76
C GLN A 78 9.61 -0.70 14.94
N LEU A 79 9.16 -0.80 16.20
CA LEU A 79 7.75 -1.04 16.53
C LEU A 79 6.82 0.08 16.05
N SER A 80 7.20 1.34 16.20
CA SER A 80 6.39 2.50 15.79
C SER A 80 6.26 2.59 14.25
N ALA A 81 7.33 2.35 13.51
CA ALA A 81 7.27 2.26 12.04
C ALA A 81 6.39 1.09 11.57
N ARG A 82 6.49 -0.07 12.24
CA ARG A 82 5.62 -1.21 11.95
C ARG A 82 4.14 -0.88 12.17
N LYS A 83 3.80 -0.18 13.28
CA LYS A 83 2.43 0.29 13.53
C LYS A 83 1.96 1.23 12.41
N GLY A 84 2.82 2.15 11.98
CA GLY A 84 2.57 3.03 10.84
C GLY A 84 2.23 2.28 9.55
N VAL A 85 3.03 1.26 9.19
CA VAL A 85 2.78 0.41 8.02
C VAL A 85 1.43 -0.31 8.13
N ILE A 86 1.11 -0.87 9.30
CA ILE A 86 -0.18 -1.57 9.50
C ILE A 86 -1.36 -0.60 9.35
N ILE A 87 -1.31 0.55 10.02
CA ILE A 87 -2.36 1.58 9.94
C ILE A 87 -2.55 2.03 8.49
N GLY A 88 -1.44 2.36 7.81
CA GLY A 88 -1.47 2.72 6.41
C GLY A 88 -2.11 1.63 5.54
N SER A 89 -1.80 0.35 5.80
CA SER A 89 -2.30 -0.75 4.95
C SER A 89 -3.79 -0.97 5.11
N VAL A 90 -4.29 -0.78 6.32
CA VAL A 90 -5.73 -0.82 6.61
C VAL A 90 -6.42 0.35 5.89
N VAL A 91 -5.94 1.58 6.04
CA VAL A 91 -6.53 2.76 5.37
C VAL A 91 -6.55 2.58 3.86
N THR A 92 -5.44 2.15 3.26
CA THR A 92 -5.35 1.88 1.82
C THR A 92 -6.31 0.78 1.36
N ALA A 93 -6.50 -0.27 2.17
CA ALA A 93 -7.49 -1.32 1.88
C ALA A 93 -8.90 -0.73 1.81
N PHE A 94 -9.29 0.07 2.82
CA PHE A 94 -10.59 0.71 2.88
C PHE A 94 -10.82 1.66 1.69
N VAL A 95 -9.83 2.50 1.36
CA VAL A 95 -9.92 3.41 0.20
C VAL A 95 -10.15 2.61 -1.09
N ASN A 96 -9.40 1.53 -1.32
CA ASN A 96 -9.57 0.70 -2.51
C ASN A 96 -10.94 0.01 -2.57
N ILE A 97 -11.45 -0.48 -1.44
CA ILE A 97 -12.79 -1.08 -1.39
C ILE A 97 -13.87 -0.04 -1.72
N ILE A 98 -13.76 1.17 -1.16
CA ILE A 98 -14.70 2.27 -1.44
C ILE A 98 -14.67 2.63 -2.93
N LEU A 99 -13.48 2.80 -3.51
CA LEU A 99 -13.33 3.13 -4.94
C LEU A 99 -13.91 2.03 -5.84
N LEU A 100 -13.65 0.75 -5.52
CA LEU A 100 -14.23 -0.37 -6.24
C LEU A 100 -15.77 -0.39 -6.13
N ALA A 101 -16.32 -0.17 -4.93
CA ALA A 101 -17.76 -0.12 -4.72
C ALA A 101 -18.42 1.04 -5.50
N SER A 102 -17.81 2.23 -5.50
CA SER A 102 -18.27 3.37 -6.28
C SER A 102 -18.26 3.09 -7.79
N TRP A 103 -17.20 2.44 -8.28
CA TRP A 103 -17.10 2.06 -9.69
C TRP A 103 -18.19 1.04 -10.08
N LEU A 104 -18.40 0.00 -9.26
CA LEU A 104 -19.46 -0.99 -9.49
C LEU A 104 -20.86 -0.37 -9.49
N PHE A 105 -21.12 0.60 -8.60
CA PHE A 105 -22.39 1.31 -8.58
C PHE A 105 -22.62 2.16 -9.84
N SER A 106 -21.56 2.75 -10.40
CA SER A 106 -21.64 3.55 -11.63
C SER A 106 -21.93 2.74 -12.92
N LEU A 107 -21.77 1.41 -12.87
CA LEU A 107 -22.04 0.51 -14.00
C LEU A 107 -23.49 0.01 -14.06
N ARG A 108 -24.33 0.42 -13.10
CA ARG A 108 -25.72 0.02 -12.96
C ARG A 108 -26.65 1.10 -13.52
#